data_AF-A0A1H4U6M6-F1
#
_entry.id   AF-A0A1H4U6M6-F1
#
_cell.length_a   1.000
_cell.length_b   1.000
_cell.length_c   1.000
_cell.angle_alpha   90.00
_cell.angle_beta   90.00
_cell.angle_gamma   90.00
#
_symmetry.space_group_name_H-M   'P 1'
#
loop_
_entity.id
_entity.type
_entity.pdbx_description
1 polymer ?
#
loop_
_entity_poly.entity_id
_entity_poly.type
_entity_poly.pdbx_seq_one_letter_code
_entity_poly.pdbx_strand_id
1 'polypeptide(L)'
;MKTLSLKKIAFGIMGLIIVGVLVWQGFTANGAPDPATSNITPSTAILNTAILVFREGLEAILVLSAITAGLVRSKKDAWKPIFVGSGISLFATIVTWFVVVGIISLVGNTTSELNVQAATGLLANIVLLIIMNWFFHKLYWTGWISLHNKKRRQITDAAVDENASPSASYWSLVVIGLTSMYREGFEVVLFLQNLRLQVGSHVILLGALIGLFFTSIVALLTFVGHQKLPYKKMLILTGGLLVVVLLVMTGETTIEMQQAGWIPTTKLDINIPAWMGLWFSVFPTVETLMAQAFAFIFVVGSYIFLQFTRVWKPKLAEKLS
;
A
#
# COMPACT_ATOMS: atom_id res chain seq x y z
N MET A 1 33.17 -21.15 -15.04
CA MET A 1 31.69 -21.16 -15.00
C MET A 1 31.20 -22.21 -13.98
N LYS A 2 30.86 -21.84 -12.73
CA LYS A 2 30.17 -22.75 -11.77
C LYS A 2 29.56 -22.07 -10.53
N THR A 3 29.77 -20.76 -10.32
CA THR A 3 29.30 -20.05 -9.11
C THR A 3 27.86 -19.53 -9.17
N LEU A 4 27.23 -19.54 -10.35
CA LEU A 4 25.88 -19.00 -10.55
C LEU A 4 24.75 -19.96 -10.11
N SER A 5 25.02 -21.28 -10.00
CA SER A 5 24.00 -22.24 -9.56
C SER A 5 23.94 -22.38 -8.03
N LEU A 6 25.08 -22.29 -7.34
CA LEU A 6 25.14 -22.42 -5.88
C LEU A 6 24.32 -21.31 -5.17
N LYS A 7 24.43 -20.07 -5.65
CA LYS A 7 23.63 -18.95 -5.10
C LYS A 7 22.14 -19.15 -5.33
N LYS A 8 21.72 -19.62 -6.51
CA LYS A 8 20.30 -19.89 -6.81
C LYS A 8 19.73 -21.04 -5.97
N ILE A 9 20.53 -22.08 -5.75
CA ILE A 9 20.18 -23.21 -4.88
C ILE A 9 20.11 -22.76 -3.42
N ALA A 10 21.06 -21.96 -2.95
CA ALA A 10 21.04 -21.39 -1.60
C ALA A 10 19.82 -20.48 -1.37
N PHE A 11 19.46 -19.63 -2.34
CA PHE A 11 18.23 -18.82 -2.28
C PHE A 11 16.97 -19.69 -2.30
N GLY A 12 16.95 -20.79 -3.07
CA GLY A 12 15.84 -21.73 -3.11
C GLY A 12 15.66 -22.50 -1.79
N ILE A 13 16.77 -22.95 -1.19
CA ILE A 13 16.77 -23.63 0.11
C ILE A 13 16.34 -22.66 1.22
N MET A 14 16.84 -21.42 1.20
CA MET A 14 16.44 -20.39 2.17
C MET A 14 14.94 -20.06 2.04
N GLY A 15 14.41 -19.95 0.82
CA GLY A 15 12.98 -19.79 0.57
C GLY A 15 12.15 -20.96 1.09
N LEU A 16 12.60 -22.20 0.88
CA LEU A 16 11.93 -23.40 1.38
C LEU A 16 11.97 -23.50 2.91
N ILE A 17 13.08 -23.09 3.55
CA ILE A 17 13.18 -23.03 5.01
C ILE A 17 12.23 -21.98 5.57
N ILE A 18 12.16 -20.79 4.98
CA ILE A 18 11.22 -19.75 5.40
C ILE A 18 9.77 -20.25 5.26
N VAL A 19 9.41 -20.81 4.10
CA VAL A 19 8.07 -21.39 3.89
C VAL A 19 7.81 -22.53 4.89
N GLY A 20 8.79 -23.40 5.14
CA GLY A 20 8.68 -24.49 6.10
C GLY A 20 8.46 -24.00 7.53
N VAL A 21 9.14 -22.93 7.95
CA VAL A 21 8.97 -22.31 9.27
C VAL A 21 7.59 -21.64 9.38
N LEU A 22 7.13 -20.94 8.35
CA LEU A 22 5.80 -20.31 8.32
C LEU A 22 4.67 -21.34 8.39
N VAL A 23 4.82 -22.44 7.64
CA VAL A 23 3.87 -23.56 7.65
C VAL A 23 3.90 -24.29 9.01
N TRP A 24 5.09 -24.53 9.56
CA TRP A 24 5.26 -25.11 10.89
C TRP A 24 4.59 -24.25 11.97
N GLN A 25 4.78 -22.92 11.95
CA GLN A 25 4.12 -22.00 12.86
C GLN A 25 2.59 -22.06 12.72
N GLY A 26 2.06 -22.17 11.50
CA GLY A 26 0.62 -22.33 11.28
C GLY A 26 0.04 -23.62 11.88
N PHE A 27 0.76 -24.74 11.80
CA PHE A 27 0.29 -26.02 12.36
C PHE A 27 0.57 -26.20 13.85
N THR A 28 1.61 -25.56 14.38
CA THR A 28 2.02 -25.68 15.79
C THR A 28 1.45 -24.61 16.71
N ALA A 29 0.89 -23.52 16.16
CA ALA A 29 0.12 -22.56 16.92
C ALA A 29 -1.20 -23.20 17.41
N ASN A 30 -1.18 -23.72 18.64
CA ASN A 30 -2.39 -24.17 19.32
C ASN A 30 -3.15 -22.96 19.86
N GLY A 31 -4.28 -22.66 19.21
CA GLY A 31 -5.19 -21.57 19.58
C GLY A 31 -5.14 -20.39 18.61
N ALA A 32 -6.29 -19.78 18.36
CA ALA A 32 -6.32 -18.44 17.76
C ALA A 32 -5.52 -17.51 18.68
N PRO A 33 -4.64 -16.64 18.15
CA PRO A 33 -3.97 -15.64 18.97
C PRO A 33 -5.04 -14.87 19.74
N ASP A 34 -4.94 -14.83 21.07
CA ASP A 34 -5.80 -13.97 21.87
C ASP A 34 -5.47 -12.53 21.48
N PRO A 35 -6.39 -11.77 20.86
CA PRO A 35 -6.16 -10.38 20.45
C PRO A 35 -5.80 -9.46 21.62
N ALA A 36 -6.05 -9.86 22.87
CA ALA A 36 -5.60 -9.13 24.06
C ALA A 36 -4.11 -9.36 24.41
N THR A 37 -3.47 -10.37 23.82
CA THR A 37 -2.04 -10.64 23.99
C THR A 37 -1.31 -10.47 22.66
N SER A 38 -0.91 -9.24 22.36
CA SER A 38 -0.04 -8.94 21.23
C SER A 38 1.34 -9.54 21.48
N ASN A 39 1.52 -10.83 21.18
CA ASN A 39 2.81 -11.54 21.21
C ASN A 39 3.71 -11.14 20.01
N ILE A 40 3.68 -9.87 19.61
CA ILE A 40 4.58 -9.35 18.58
C ILE A 40 5.86 -8.94 19.31
N THR A 41 6.88 -9.79 19.22
CA THR A 41 8.22 -9.45 19.72
C THR A 41 8.67 -8.12 19.08
N PRO A 42 9.28 -7.19 19.84
CA PRO A 42 9.71 -5.90 19.31
C PRO A 42 10.56 -6.01 18.03
N SER A 43 11.36 -7.06 17.89
CA SER A 43 12.14 -7.35 16.68
C SER A 43 11.26 -7.65 15.46
N THR A 44 10.18 -8.42 15.61
CA THR A 44 9.22 -8.71 14.55
C THR A 44 8.46 -7.45 14.15
N ALA A 45 8.07 -6.62 15.11
CA ALA A 45 7.41 -5.35 14.85
C ALA A 45 8.31 -4.36 14.09
N ILE A 46 9.60 -4.27 14.46
CA ILE A 46 10.61 -3.47 13.74
C ILE A 46 10.75 -3.96 12.29
N LEU A 47 10.86 -5.29 12.09
CA LEU A 47 10.98 -5.87 10.76
C LEU A 47 9.73 -5.62 9.91
N ASN A 48 8.54 -5.86 10.45
CA ASN A 48 7.27 -5.63 9.76
C ASN A 48 7.13 -4.16 9.36
N THR A 49 7.45 -3.25 10.29
CA THR A 49 7.46 -1.81 10.03
C THR A 49 8.45 -1.44 8.95
N ALA A 50 9.68 -1.98 8.99
CA ALA A 50 10.70 -1.72 7.99
C ALA A 50 10.30 -2.23 6.60
N ILE A 51 9.74 -3.43 6.50
CA ILE A 51 9.25 -4.01 5.25
C ILE A 51 8.10 -3.18 4.68
N LEU A 52 7.18 -2.71 5.54
CA LEU A 52 6.07 -1.86 5.15
C LEU A 52 6.55 -0.53 4.58
N VAL A 53 7.39 0.21 5.32
CA VAL A 53 7.94 1.49 4.87
C VAL A 53 8.80 1.33 3.62
N PHE A 54 9.53 0.21 3.52
CA PHE A 54 10.29 -0.12 2.32
C PHE A 54 9.37 -0.35 1.11
N ARG A 55 8.28 -1.12 1.26
CA ARG A 55 7.29 -1.37 0.20
C ARG A 55 6.71 -0.06 -0.33
N GLU A 56 6.15 0.76 0.54
CA GLU A 56 5.52 2.04 0.12
C GLU A 56 6.54 2.99 -0.49
N GLY A 57 7.76 3.00 0.07
CA GLY A 57 8.87 3.75 -0.49
C GLY A 57 9.27 3.30 -1.91
N LEU A 58 9.26 1.99 -2.17
CA LEU A 58 9.49 1.46 -3.51
C LEU A 58 8.39 1.90 -4.48
N GLU A 59 7.13 1.83 -4.08
CA GLU A 59 6.02 2.29 -4.91
C GLU A 59 6.14 3.77 -5.25
N ALA A 60 6.48 4.60 -4.26
CA ALA A 60 6.76 6.02 -4.46
C ALA A 60 7.88 6.24 -5.51
N ILE A 61 8.99 5.52 -5.39
CA ILE A 61 10.09 5.58 -6.37
C ILE A 61 9.62 5.15 -7.76
N LEU A 62 8.83 4.08 -7.88
CA LEU A 62 8.31 3.63 -9.17
C LEU A 62 7.43 4.70 -9.82
N VAL A 63 6.50 5.30 -9.07
CA VAL A 63 5.60 6.33 -9.61
C VAL A 63 6.41 7.56 -10.03
N LEU A 64 7.33 8.04 -9.19
CA LEU A 64 8.20 9.17 -9.52
C LEU A 64 9.09 8.88 -10.73
N SER A 65 9.64 7.66 -10.83
CA SER A 65 10.46 7.25 -11.98
C SER A 65 9.64 7.19 -13.28
N ALA A 66 8.39 6.73 -13.22
CA ALA A 66 7.50 6.67 -14.39
C ALA A 66 7.13 8.07 -14.89
N ILE A 67 6.82 9.00 -13.98
CA ILE A 67 6.54 10.39 -14.31
C ILE A 67 7.78 11.07 -14.90
N THR A 68 8.93 10.88 -14.26
CA THR A 68 10.20 11.48 -14.70
C THR A 68 10.65 10.93 -16.06
N ALA A 69 10.55 9.62 -16.28
CA ALA A 69 10.88 8.98 -17.55
C ALA A 69 10.03 9.51 -18.73
N GLY A 70 8.76 9.87 -18.47
CA GLY A 70 7.90 10.49 -19.47
C GLY A 70 8.31 11.92 -19.87
N LEU A 71 9.02 12.63 -18.99
CA LEU A 71 9.42 14.03 -19.16
C LEU A 71 10.84 14.19 -19.74
N VAL A 72 11.74 13.23 -19.47
CA VAL A 72 13.10 13.18 -20.02
C VAL A 72 13.10 13.19 -21.56
N ARG A 73 12.00 12.79 -22.21
CA ARG A 73 11.85 12.86 -23.67
C ARG A 73 11.63 14.29 -24.19
N SER A 74 11.22 15.26 -23.34
CA SER A 74 10.66 16.53 -23.81
C SER A 74 11.39 17.81 -23.34
N LYS A 75 12.04 17.87 -22.16
CA LYS A 75 12.80 19.06 -21.69
C LYS A 75 13.92 18.71 -20.68
N LYS A 76 15.05 19.42 -20.74
CA LYS A 76 16.30 19.15 -19.97
C LYS A 76 16.23 19.33 -18.43
N ASP A 77 15.19 19.94 -17.87
CA ASP A 77 15.11 20.25 -16.42
C ASP A 77 13.74 19.97 -15.76
N ALA A 78 12.85 19.24 -16.44
CA ALA A 78 11.49 18.99 -15.97
C ALA A 78 11.39 18.06 -14.73
N TRP A 79 12.50 17.47 -14.28
CA TRP A 79 12.56 16.61 -13.11
C TRP A 79 12.67 17.40 -11.79
N LYS A 80 13.30 18.58 -11.80
CA LYS A 80 13.53 19.41 -10.59
C LYS A 80 12.23 19.79 -9.86
N PRO A 81 11.15 20.26 -10.52
CA PRO A 81 9.92 20.63 -9.84
C PRO A 81 9.24 19.43 -9.17
N ILE A 82 9.35 18.24 -9.77
CA ILE A 82 8.80 16.99 -9.21
C ILE A 82 9.49 16.67 -7.89
N PHE A 83 10.83 16.71 -7.86
CA PHE A 83 11.59 16.46 -6.63
C PHE A 83 11.28 17.47 -5.53
N VAL A 84 11.07 18.75 -5.89
CA VAL A 84 10.61 19.77 -4.93
C VAL A 84 9.23 19.38 -4.36
N GLY A 85 8.29 19.00 -5.21
CA GLY A 85 6.97 18.52 -4.78
C GLY A 85 7.06 17.29 -3.87
N SER A 86 7.88 16.30 -4.22
CA SER A 86 8.11 15.10 -3.41
C SER A 86 8.75 15.43 -2.06
N GLY A 87 9.70 16.37 -2.01
CA GLY A 87 10.30 16.84 -0.76
C GLY A 87 9.30 17.54 0.16
N ILE A 88 8.45 18.40 -0.40
CA ILE A 88 7.34 19.04 0.35
C ILE A 88 6.38 17.97 0.88
N SER A 89 6.07 16.96 0.06
CA SER A 89 5.23 15.85 0.49
C SER A 89 5.85 15.06 1.65
N LEU A 90 7.15 14.75 1.63
CA LEU A 90 7.80 14.05 2.74
C LEU A 90 7.67 14.85 4.04
N PHE A 91 7.86 16.17 3.98
CA PHE A 91 7.65 17.04 5.12
C PHE A 91 6.18 17.01 5.59
N ALA A 92 5.23 17.11 4.65
CA ALA A 92 3.81 17.03 4.95
C ALA A 92 3.44 15.70 5.62
N THR A 93 4.01 14.57 5.18
CA THR A 93 3.81 13.25 5.81
C THR A 93 4.28 13.23 7.26
N ILE A 94 5.43 13.83 7.56
CA ILE A 94 5.94 13.94 8.94
C ILE A 94 5.00 14.80 9.78
N VAL A 95 4.51 15.92 9.25
CA VAL A 95 3.52 16.76 9.93
C VAL A 95 2.24 15.97 10.21
N THR A 96 1.73 15.23 9.21
CA THR A 96 0.53 14.40 9.36
C THR A 96 0.70 13.35 10.45
N TRP A 97 1.88 12.73 10.58
CA TRP A 97 2.17 11.81 11.68
C TRP A 97 1.93 12.46 13.05
N PHE A 98 2.51 13.64 13.30
CA PHE A 98 2.34 14.33 14.59
C PHE A 98 0.90 14.78 14.81
N VAL A 99 0.21 15.24 13.76
CA VAL A 99 -1.20 15.61 13.83
C VAL A 99 -2.06 14.40 14.21
N VAL A 100 -1.87 13.26 13.55
CA VAL A 100 -2.62 12.03 13.82
C VAL A 100 -2.33 11.51 15.25
N VAL A 101 -1.07 11.51 15.67
CA VAL A 101 -0.69 11.17 17.06
C VAL A 101 -1.37 12.10 18.07
N GLY A 102 -1.39 13.41 17.79
CA GLY A 102 -2.03 14.42 18.64
C GLY A 102 -3.53 14.20 18.76
N ILE A 103 -4.23 14.01 17.63
CA ILE A 103 -5.68 13.73 17.60
C ILE A 103 -5.99 12.46 18.40
N ILE A 104 -5.24 11.38 18.18
CA ILE A 104 -5.49 10.10 18.86
C ILE A 104 -5.20 10.20 20.35
N SER A 105 -4.16 10.92 20.75
CA SER A 105 -3.85 11.14 22.18
C SER A 105 -4.92 11.99 22.86
N LEU A 106 -5.50 12.97 22.16
CA LEU A 106 -6.59 13.79 22.68
C LEU A 106 -7.86 12.96 22.92
N VAL A 107 -8.23 12.11 21.95
CA VAL A 107 -9.41 11.23 22.03
C VAL A 107 -9.19 10.08 23.03
N GLY A 108 -7.96 9.59 23.16
CA GLY A 108 -7.56 8.54 24.11
C GLY A 108 -7.67 8.95 25.57
N ASN A 109 -7.53 10.25 25.88
CA ASN A 109 -7.69 10.75 27.24
C ASN A 109 -9.17 10.84 27.69
N THR A 110 -10.11 10.87 26.74
CA THR A 110 -11.55 11.06 27.02
C THR A 110 -12.37 9.77 26.90
N THR A 111 -11.82 8.72 26.29
CA THR A 111 -12.57 7.53 25.87
C THR A 111 -11.78 6.26 26.19
N SER A 112 -12.48 5.14 26.46
CA SER A 112 -11.86 3.82 26.63
C SER A 112 -10.91 3.45 25.48
N GLU A 113 -9.76 2.85 25.81
CA GLU A 113 -8.73 2.42 24.85
C GLU A 113 -9.30 1.53 23.74
N LEU A 114 -10.24 0.64 24.07
CA LEU A 114 -10.91 -0.24 23.10
C LEU A 114 -11.70 0.53 22.04
N ASN A 115 -12.38 1.62 22.43
CA ASN A 115 -13.14 2.45 21.50
C ASN A 115 -12.21 3.24 20.59
N VAL A 116 -11.07 3.71 21.12
CA VAL A 116 -10.07 4.45 20.33
C VAL A 116 -9.42 3.53 19.31
N GLN A 117 -9.10 2.30 19.73
CA GLN A 117 -8.55 1.27 18.84
C GLN A 117 -9.56 0.89 17.74
N ALA A 118 -10.79 0.55 18.09
CA ALA A 118 -11.84 0.25 17.11
C ALA A 118 -12.11 1.44 16.14
N ALA A 119 -12.15 2.67 16.65
CA ALA A 119 -12.35 3.87 15.81
C ALA A 119 -11.20 4.10 14.83
N THR A 120 -9.96 3.96 15.30
CA THR A 120 -8.76 4.19 14.48
C THR A 120 -8.55 3.06 13.47
N GLY A 121 -8.80 1.81 13.86
CA GLY A 121 -8.84 0.66 12.94
C GLY A 121 -9.90 0.83 11.85
N LEU A 122 -11.11 1.24 12.21
CA LEU A 122 -12.19 1.50 11.25
C LEU A 122 -11.85 2.64 10.28
N LEU A 123 -11.31 3.75 10.80
CA LEU A 123 -10.85 4.86 9.98
C LEU A 123 -9.74 4.40 9.02
N ALA A 124 -8.75 3.65 9.52
CA ALA A 124 -7.67 3.11 8.70
C ALA A 124 -8.22 2.20 7.58
N ASN A 125 -9.17 1.32 7.87
CA ASN A 125 -9.80 0.47 6.86
C ASN A 125 -10.59 1.24 5.81
N ILE A 126 -11.40 2.23 6.21
CA ILE A 126 -12.17 3.06 5.27
C ILE A 126 -11.22 3.81 4.35
N VAL A 127 -10.20 4.43 4.92
CA VAL A 127 -9.22 5.20 4.16
C VAL A 127 -8.41 4.28 3.24
N LEU A 128 -7.97 3.13 3.74
CA LEU A 128 -7.28 2.12 2.94
C LEU A 128 -8.16 1.63 1.79
N LEU A 129 -9.45 1.36 2.00
CA LEU A 129 -10.40 1.01 0.93
C LEU A 129 -10.50 2.10 -0.15
N ILE A 130 -10.61 3.36 0.26
CA ILE A 130 -10.69 4.51 -0.66
C ILE A 130 -9.41 4.63 -1.47
N ILE A 131 -8.25 4.58 -0.81
CA ILE A 131 -6.96 4.74 -1.47
C ILE A 131 -6.66 3.54 -2.36
N MET A 132 -6.96 2.31 -1.92
CA MET A 132 -6.83 1.08 -2.72
C MET A 132 -7.63 1.18 -4.00
N ASN A 133 -8.90 1.56 -3.89
CA ASN A 133 -9.78 1.71 -5.03
C ASN A 133 -9.26 2.81 -5.99
N TRP A 134 -8.77 3.92 -5.44
CA TRP A 134 -8.13 4.97 -6.24
C TRP A 134 -6.82 4.51 -6.90
N PHE A 135 -5.99 3.74 -6.21
CA PHE A 135 -4.71 3.22 -6.67
C PHE A 135 -4.90 2.26 -7.83
N PHE A 136 -5.79 1.27 -7.69
CA PHE A 136 -6.15 0.38 -8.78
C PHE A 136 -6.74 1.17 -9.96
N HIS A 137 -7.62 2.14 -9.70
CA HIS A 137 -8.17 2.97 -10.76
C HIS A 137 -7.08 3.79 -11.49
N LYS A 138 -6.10 4.35 -10.76
CA LYS A 138 -5.06 5.21 -11.32
C LYS A 138 -3.91 4.46 -11.98
N LEU A 139 -3.47 3.32 -11.44
CA LEU A 139 -2.47 2.46 -12.11
C LEU A 139 -2.99 1.96 -13.46
N TYR A 140 -4.27 1.57 -13.54
CA TYR A 140 -4.89 1.17 -14.80
C TYR A 140 -5.14 2.36 -15.73
N TRP A 141 -5.43 3.55 -15.18
CA TRP A 141 -5.36 4.80 -15.96
C TRP A 141 -3.95 5.12 -16.45
N THR A 142 -2.89 4.68 -15.79
CA THR A 142 -1.50 4.92 -16.25
C THR A 142 -1.10 3.96 -17.38
N GLY A 143 -1.82 2.84 -17.54
CA GLY A 143 -1.82 2.02 -18.76
C GLY A 143 -2.22 2.80 -20.02
N TRP A 144 -2.79 4.00 -19.87
CA TRP A 144 -3.19 4.90 -20.95
C TRP A 144 -2.03 5.55 -21.72
N ILE A 145 -0.79 5.48 -21.24
CA ILE A 145 0.34 6.04 -22.02
C ILE A 145 0.69 5.17 -23.24
N SER A 146 0.30 3.89 -23.29
CA SER A 146 0.53 3.08 -24.50
C SER A 146 -0.56 3.23 -25.58
N LEU A 147 -1.70 3.86 -25.26
CA LEU A 147 -2.77 4.15 -26.22
C LEU A 147 -2.89 5.66 -26.55
N HIS A 148 -2.18 6.53 -25.82
CA HIS A 148 -2.20 7.97 -26.04
C HIS A 148 -1.34 8.50 -27.20
N ASN A 149 -0.78 7.62 -28.02
CA ASN A 149 -0.09 8.05 -29.26
C ASN A 149 -1.04 8.50 -30.38
N LYS A 150 -2.37 8.37 -30.22
CA LYS A 150 -3.33 8.87 -31.23
C LYS A 150 -4.01 10.20 -30.85
N LYS A 151 -4.21 10.48 -29.56
CA LYS A 151 -4.89 11.71 -29.10
C LYS A 151 -3.93 12.84 -28.67
N ARG A 152 -2.67 12.51 -28.33
CA ARG A 152 -1.62 13.54 -28.15
C ARG A 152 -1.34 14.33 -29.43
N ARG A 153 -1.56 13.78 -30.63
CA ARG A 153 -1.38 14.56 -31.86
C ARG A 153 -2.37 15.72 -31.95
N GLN A 154 -3.60 15.55 -31.47
CA GLN A 154 -4.60 16.62 -31.50
C GLN A 154 -4.46 17.64 -30.36
N ILE A 155 -3.88 17.25 -29.22
CA ILE A 155 -3.67 18.17 -28.09
C ILE A 155 -2.29 18.84 -28.18
N THR A 156 -1.28 18.19 -28.76
CA THR A 156 0.01 18.85 -29.05
C THR A 156 -0.15 19.87 -30.17
N ASP A 157 -1.05 19.67 -31.14
CA ASP A 157 -1.35 20.70 -32.16
C ASP A 157 -2.25 21.83 -31.62
N ALA A 158 -2.92 21.63 -30.47
CA ALA A 158 -3.76 22.66 -29.81
C ALA A 158 -3.12 23.29 -28.55
N ALA A 159 -2.01 22.73 -28.05
CA ALA A 159 -1.28 23.22 -26.87
C ALA A 159 0.11 23.77 -27.22
N VAL A 160 0.40 23.97 -28.51
CA VAL A 160 1.27 25.07 -28.96
C VAL A 160 0.41 26.35 -28.96
N ASP A 161 -0.16 26.66 -27.81
CA ASP A 161 -0.54 28.03 -27.51
C ASP A 161 0.71 28.64 -26.87
N GLU A 162 1.38 29.51 -27.63
CA GLU A 162 2.63 30.19 -27.26
C GLU A 162 2.50 31.06 -25.98
N ASN A 163 1.32 31.10 -25.36
CA ASN A 163 0.98 31.93 -24.21
C ASN A 163 0.94 31.21 -22.85
N ALA A 164 1.22 29.89 -22.80
CA ALA A 164 1.27 29.19 -21.51
C ALA A 164 2.51 29.62 -20.71
N SER A 165 2.31 30.52 -19.74
CA SER A 165 3.38 31.04 -18.88
C SER A 165 4.23 29.90 -18.30
N PRO A 166 5.58 29.96 -18.42
CA PRO A 166 6.49 28.91 -17.96
C PRO A 166 6.33 28.56 -16.46
N SER A 167 5.77 29.48 -15.67
CA SER A 167 5.44 29.27 -14.25
C SER A 167 4.32 28.25 -14.02
N ALA A 168 3.27 28.24 -14.86
CA ALA A 168 2.14 27.32 -14.71
C ALA A 168 2.54 25.85 -14.98
N SER A 169 3.46 25.64 -15.92
CA SER A 169 4.02 24.31 -16.23
C SER A 169 4.91 23.79 -15.08
N TYR A 170 5.66 24.68 -14.43
CA TYR A 170 6.47 24.34 -13.25
C TYR A 170 5.59 23.89 -12.07
N TRP A 171 4.60 24.69 -11.69
CA TRP A 171 3.69 24.39 -10.57
C TRP A 171 2.88 23.12 -10.79
N SER A 172 2.45 22.85 -12.03
CA SER A 172 1.76 21.61 -12.36
C SER A 172 2.62 20.38 -12.07
N LEU A 173 3.93 20.44 -12.38
CA LEU A 173 4.87 19.36 -12.10
C LEU A 173 5.16 19.19 -10.61
N VAL A 174 5.22 20.30 -9.85
CA VAL A 174 5.34 20.27 -8.38
C VAL A 174 4.12 19.57 -7.76
N VAL A 175 2.90 19.95 -8.16
CA VAL A 175 1.66 19.34 -7.65
C VAL A 175 1.59 17.85 -7.97
N ILE A 176 2.05 17.43 -9.15
CA ILE A 176 2.11 16.01 -9.52
C ILE A 176 3.07 15.24 -8.61
N GLY A 177 4.29 15.76 -8.37
CA GLY A 177 5.26 15.14 -7.46
C GLY A 177 4.74 15.07 -6.02
N LEU A 178 4.16 16.17 -5.54
CA LEU A 178 3.57 16.28 -4.21
C LEU A 178 2.43 15.28 -4.02
N THR A 179 1.41 15.31 -4.89
CA THR A 179 0.22 14.45 -4.73
C THR A 179 0.57 12.97 -4.88
N SER A 180 1.54 12.64 -5.72
CA SER A 180 2.01 11.26 -5.88
C SER A 180 2.72 10.75 -4.63
N MET A 181 3.68 11.51 -4.11
CA MET A 181 4.48 11.09 -2.95
C MET A 181 3.66 11.12 -1.66
N TYR A 182 2.73 12.08 -1.54
CA TYR A 182 1.95 12.28 -0.32
C TYR A 182 0.95 11.16 -0.09
N ARG A 183 0.40 10.57 -1.17
CA ARG A 183 -0.43 9.37 -1.06
C ARG A 183 0.31 8.23 -0.36
N GLU A 184 1.49 7.86 -0.86
CA GLU A 184 2.27 6.74 -0.29
C GLU A 184 2.67 7.05 1.16
N GLY A 185 3.09 8.30 1.42
CA GLY A 185 3.42 8.74 2.77
C GLY A 185 2.21 8.69 3.73
N PHE A 186 1.03 9.06 3.26
CA PHE A 186 -0.20 9.02 4.05
C PHE A 186 -0.62 7.59 4.37
N GLU A 187 -0.51 6.66 3.41
CA GLU A 187 -0.72 5.23 3.66
C GLU A 187 0.23 4.71 4.75
N VAL A 188 1.53 5.01 4.64
CA VAL A 188 2.52 4.67 5.69
C VAL A 188 2.06 5.18 7.05
N VAL A 189 1.70 6.46 7.19
CA VAL A 189 1.29 7.04 8.47
C VAL A 189 0.11 6.27 9.08
N LEU A 190 -0.90 5.90 8.29
CA LEU A 190 -2.07 5.18 8.79
C LEU A 190 -1.73 3.76 9.24
N PHE A 191 -0.95 3.02 8.45
CA PHE A 191 -0.51 1.69 8.84
C PHE A 191 0.35 1.73 10.11
N LEU A 192 1.29 2.67 10.17
CA LEU A 192 2.17 2.84 11.33
C LEU A 192 1.39 3.27 12.57
N GLN A 193 0.28 3.97 12.43
CA GLN A 193 -0.55 4.37 13.55
C GLN A 193 -1.26 3.17 14.20
N ASN A 194 -1.74 2.22 13.39
CA ASN A 194 -2.32 0.98 13.92
C ASN A 194 -1.27 0.18 14.69
N LEU A 195 -0.10 -0.08 14.07
CA LEU A 195 0.99 -0.81 14.74
C LEU A 195 1.50 -0.06 15.99
N ARG A 196 1.54 1.27 15.97
CA ARG A 196 1.95 2.10 17.12
C ARG A 196 1.09 1.84 18.36
N LEU A 197 -0.22 1.64 18.19
CA LEU A 197 -1.12 1.36 19.31
C LEU A 197 -0.81 0.01 19.96
N GLN A 198 -0.30 -0.96 19.18
CA GLN A 198 0.02 -2.30 19.67
C GLN A 198 1.42 -2.40 20.30
N VAL A 199 2.43 -1.78 19.69
CA VAL A 199 3.86 -2.01 20.07
C VAL A 199 4.61 -0.76 20.53
N GLY A 200 3.97 0.41 20.48
CA GLY A 200 4.53 1.67 20.93
C GLY A 200 5.41 2.40 19.90
N SER A 201 5.55 3.72 20.08
CA SER A 201 6.14 4.62 19.07
C SER A 201 7.63 4.38 18.81
N HIS A 202 8.40 3.92 19.80
CA HIS A 202 9.85 3.75 19.66
C HIS A 202 10.20 2.61 18.69
N VAL A 203 9.49 1.50 18.79
CA VAL A 203 9.63 0.32 17.92
C VAL A 203 9.32 0.69 16.48
N ILE A 204 8.24 1.46 16.27
CA ILE A 204 7.83 1.95 14.95
C ILE A 204 8.86 2.89 14.34
N LEU A 205 9.42 3.81 15.12
CA LEU A 205 10.44 4.74 14.64
C LEU A 205 11.69 4.01 14.14
N LEU A 206 12.16 3.00 14.88
CA LEU A 206 13.32 2.19 14.48
C LEU A 206 13.05 1.44 13.16
N GLY A 207 11.90 0.79 13.05
CA GLY A 207 11.51 0.12 11.80
C GLY A 207 11.39 1.10 10.63
N ALA A 208 10.80 2.27 10.85
CA ALA A 208 10.61 3.29 9.81
C ALA A 208 11.95 3.84 9.31
N LEU A 209 12.91 4.08 10.20
CA LEU A 209 14.26 4.51 9.82
C LEU A 209 14.98 3.45 8.97
N ILE A 210 14.87 2.17 9.34
CA ILE A 210 15.46 1.06 8.57
C ILE A 210 14.81 0.99 7.18
N GLY A 211 13.48 1.05 7.10
CA GLY A 211 12.75 1.06 5.83
C GLY A 211 13.15 2.24 4.93
N LEU A 212 13.16 3.46 5.49
CA LEU A 212 13.59 4.67 4.77
C LEU A 212 15.03 4.60 4.29
N PHE A 213 15.94 4.02 5.08
CA PHE A 213 17.33 3.83 4.70
C PHE A 213 17.45 2.94 3.45
N PHE A 214 16.79 1.78 3.44
CA PHE A 214 16.79 0.90 2.27
C PHE A 214 16.08 1.50 1.07
N THR A 215 14.95 2.19 1.27
CA THR A 215 14.25 2.93 0.21
C THR A 215 15.16 3.99 -0.41
N SER A 216 15.90 4.74 0.41
CA SER A 216 16.82 5.78 -0.07
C SER A 216 17.95 5.19 -0.93
N ILE A 217 18.49 4.02 -0.55
CA ILE A 217 19.46 3.29 -1.37
C ILE A 217 18.86 2.93 -2.74
N VAL A 218 17.64 2.40 -2.77
CA VAL A 218 16.99 2.03 -4.04
C VAL A 218 16.65 3.27 -4.87
N ALA A 219 16.23 4.37 -4.25
CA ALA A 219 15.99 5.63 -4.94
C ALA A 219 17.27 6.12 -5.62
N LEU A 220 18.40 6.14 -4.90
CA LEU A 220 19.71 6.51 -5.45
C LEU A 220 20.11 5.60 -6.61
N LEU A 221 20.00 4.28 -6.46
CA LEU A 221 20.30 3.33 -7.53
C LEU A 221 19.42 3.51 -8.77
N THR A 222 18.15 3.87 -8.58
CA THR A 222 17.17 4.06 -9.67
C THR A 222 17.43 5.35 -10.43
N PHE A 223 17.58 6.48 -9.72
CA PHE A 223 17.70 7.80 -10.33
C PHE A 223 19.13 8.12 -10.79
N VAL A 224 20.16 7.68 -10.05
CA VAL A 224 21.58 7.88 -10.42
C VAL A 224 22.07 6.75 -11.33
N GLY A 225 21.74 5.50 -10.99
CA GLY A 225 22.21 4.32 -11.71
C GLY A 225 21.45 3.99 -13.01
N HIS A 226 20.38 4.72 -13.36
CA HIS A 226 19.52 4.47 -14.53
C HIS A 226 19.04 3.00 -14.66
N GLN A 227 19.00 2.26 -13.56
CA GLN A 227 18.62 0.85 -13.58
C GLN A 227 17.13 0.72 -13.85
N LYS A 228 16.77 -0.02 -14.90
CA LYS A 228 15.37 -0.29 -15.24
C LYS A 228 14.84 -1.40 -14.34
N LEU A 229 14.09 -1.03 -13.31
CA LEU A 229 13.32 -2.00 -12.51
C LEU A 229 12.17 -2.59 -13.35
N PRO A 230 11.77 -3.86 -13.15
CA PRO A 230 10.60 -4.43 -13.82
C PRO A 230 9.29 -3.87 -13.22
N TYR A 231 9.00 -2.59 -13.53
CA TYR A 231 7.93 -1.76 -12.93
C TYR A 231 6.55 -2.43 -12.89
N LYS A 232 6.14 -3.08 -13.98
CA LYS A 232 4.80 -3.70 -14.09
C LYS A 232 4.61 -4.89 -13.16
N LYS A 233 5.66 -5.71 -12.97
CA LYS A 233 5.56 -6.92 -12.16
C LYS A 233 5.51 -6.59 -10.68
N MET A 234 6.29 -5.59 -10.26
CA MET A 234 6.32 -5.17 -8.86
C MET A 234 4.98 -4.54 -8.46
N LEU A 235 4.40 -3.64 -9.27
CA LEU A 235 3.09 -3.03 -8.98
C LEU A 235 1.93 -4.03 -8.90
N ILE A 236 1.93 -5.07 -9.75
CA ILE A 236 0.89 -6.12 -9.68
C ILE A 236 1.06 -6.94 -8.39
N LEU A 237 2.31 -7.27 -8.04
CA LEU A 237 2.62 -8.06 -6.84
C LEU A 237 2.30 -7.27 -5.57
N THR A 238 2.67 -5.99 -5.51
CA THR A 238 2.39 -5.15 -4.33
C THR A 238 0.90 -4.80 -4.24
N GLY A 239 0.22 -4.51 -5.35
CA GLY A 239 -1.24 -4.36 -5.36
C GLY A 239 -1.98 -5.61 -4.86
N GLY A 240 -1.54 -6.82 -5.27
CA GLY A 240 -2.09 -8.07 -4.75
C GLY A 240 -1.84 -8.26 -3.25
N LEU A 241 -0.63 -7.94 -2.79
CA LEU A 241 -0.29 -7.96 -1.36
C LEU A 241 -1.15 -6.99 -0.55
N LEU A 242 -1.41 -5.79 -1.09
CA LEU A 242 -2.25 -4.79 -0.44
C LEU A 242 -3.70 -5.25 -0.29
N VAL A 243 -4.25 -5.99 -1.27
CA VAL A 243 -5.57 -6.63 -1.12
C VAL A 243 -5.57 -7.60 0.05
N VAL A 244 -4.53 -8.44 0.18
CA VAL A 244 -4.42 -9.36 1.32
C VAL A 244 -4.36 -8.60 2.64
N VAL A 245 -3.50 -7.58 2.74
CA VAL A 245 -3.37 -6.74 3.95
C VAL A 245 -4.70 -6.08 4.32
N LEU A 246 -5.42 -5.55 3.34
CA LEU A 246 -6.74 -4.97 3.57
C LEU A 246 -7.71 -5.99 4.19
N LEU A 247 -7.71 -7.24 3.70
CA LEU A 247 -8.55 -8.28 4.29
C LEU A 247 -8.16 -8.60 5.73
N VAL A 248 -6.86 -8.70 6.01
CA VAL A 248 -6.35 -8.93 7.37
C VAL A 248 -6.79 -7.80 8.31
N MET A 249 -6.55 -6.54 7.93
CA MET A 249 -6.95 -5.38 8.74
C MET A 249 -8.47 -5.28 8.91
N THR A 250 -9.24 -5.65 7.88
CA THR A 250 -10.71 -5.72 7.98
C THR A 250 -11.15 -6.74 9.02
N GLY A 251 -10.49 -7.90 9.08
CA GLY A 251 -10.74 -8.92 10.09
C GLY A 251 -10.44 -8.45 11.51
N GLU A 252 -9.24 -7.89 11.74
CA GLU A 252 -8.84 -7.38 13.07
C GLU A 252 -9.77 -6.27 13.56
N THR A 253 -10.00 -5.25 12.74
CA THR A 253 -10.85 -4.12 13.11
C THR A 253 -12.27 -4.56 13.44
N THR A 254 -12.81 -5.55 12.73
CA THR A 254 -14.17 -6.05 13.01
C THR A 254 -14.23 -6.70 14.39
N ILE A 255 -13.17 -7.37 14.84
CA ILE A 255 -13.09 -7.91 16.20
C ILE A 255 -12.84 -6.86 17.26
N GLU A 256 -12.03 -5.86 16.97
CA GLU A 256 -11.87 -4.70 17.87
C GLU A 256 -13.22 -4.00 18.06
N MET A 257 -14.03 -3.88 17.00
CA MET A 257 -15.40 -3.36 17.09
C MET A 257 -16.34 -4.25 17.91
N GLN A 258 -16.20 -5.58 17.83
CA GLN A 258 -16.95 -6.51 18.70
C GLN A 258 -16.54 -6.36 20.17
N GLN A 259 -15.24 -6.25 20.45
CA GLN A 259 -14.71 -6.06 21.81
C GLN A 259 -15.10 -4.71 22.42
N ALA A 260 -15.15 -3.67 21.59
CA ALA A 260 -15.66 -2.35 21.97
C ALA A 260 -17.19 -2.31 22.14
N GLY A 261 -17.90 -3.39 21.79
CA GLY A 261 -19.36 -3.48 21.88
C GLY A 261 -20.11 -2.68 20.81
N TRP A 262 -19.44 -2.32 19.71
CA TRP A 262 -20.04 -1.53 18.62
C TRP A 262 -20.92 -2.38 17.71
N ILE A 263 -20.59 -3.67 17.55
CA ILE A 263 -21.32 -4.61 16.71
C ILE A 263 -21.57 -5.93 17.46
N PRO A 264 -22.67 -6.64 17.17
CA PRO A 264 -22.96 -7.93 17.78
C PRO A 264 -21.95 -9.00 17.35
N THR A 265 -21.88 -10.08 18.13
CA THR A 265 -21.00 -11.23 17.86
C THR A 265 -21.84 -12.47 17.61
N THR A 266 -21.93 -12.90 16.36
CA THR A 266 -22.63 -14.13 15.98
C THR A 266 -21.60 -15.21 15.66
N LYS A 267 -21.34 -16.11 16.61
CA LYS A 267 -20.38 -17.21 16.43
C LYS A 267 -20.94 -18.27 15.47
N LEU A 268 -20.11 -18.70 14.55
CA LEU A 268 -20.40 -19.82 13.64
C LEU A 268 -19.74 -21.08 14.18
N ASP A 269 -20.48 -22.19 14.20
CA ASP A 269 -19.95 -23.51 14.59
C ASP A 269 -19.19 -24.16 13.42
N ILE A 270 -18.21 -23.43 12.89
CA ILE A 270 -17.36 -23.86 11.78
C ILE A 270 -15.94 -23.97 12.33
N ASN A 271 -15.31 -25.14 12.15
CA ASN A 271 -13.94 -25.34 12.56
C ASN A 271 -12.98 -24.68 11.57
N ILE A 272 -12.66 -23.40 11.80
CA ILE A 272 -11.67 -22.65 11.02
C ILE A 272 -10.28 -22.99 11.59
N PRO A 273 -9.34 -23.51 10.76
CA PRO A 273 -7.96 -23.72 11.17
C PRO A 273 -7.32 -22.50 11.85
N ALA A 274 -6.64 -22.72 12.98
CA ALA A 274 -6.01 -21.67 13.78
C ALA A 274 -5.03 -20.78 12.98
N TRP A 275 -4.37 -21.35 11.98
CA TRP A 275 -3.47 -20.59 11.09
C TRP A 275 -4.21 -19.52 10.27
N MET A 276 -5.49 -19.71 9.92
CA MET A 276 -6.24 -18.68 9.19
C MET A 276 -6.57 -17.47 10.08
N GLY A 277 -6.86 -17.71 11.37
CA GLY A 277 -6.99 -16.64 12.36
C GLY A 277 -5.66 -15.91 12.58
N LEU A 278 -4.55 -16.64 12.64
CA LEU A 278 -3.23 -16.07 12.89
C LEU A 278 -2.68 -15.25 11.71
N TRP A 279 -2.80 -15.76 10.48
CA TRP A 279 -2.17 -15.14 9.31
C TRP A 279 -3.08 -14.17 8.56
N PHE A 280 -4.39 -14.42 8.59
CA PHE A 280 -5.35 -13.68 7.77
C PHE A 280 -6.43 -12.98 8.60
N SER A 281 -6.33 -13.05 9.94
CA SER A 281 -7.31 -12.49 10.87
C SER A 281 -8.74 -12.93 10.51
N VAL A 282 -8.87 -14.21 10.13
CA VAL A 282 -10.15 -14.85 9.81
C VAL A 282 -10.68 -15.52 11.07
N PHE A 283 -11.77 -14.98 11.59
CA PHE A 283 -12.38 -15.47 12.82
C PHE A 283 -13.77 -16.07 12.55
N PRO A 284 -14.22 -17.04 13.37
CA PRO A 284 -15.48 -17.75 13.17
C PRO A 284 -16.68 -16.92 13.64
N THR A 285 -16.80 -15.68 13.15
CA THR A 285 -17.98 -14.82 13.35
C THR A 285 -18.55 -14.40 12.00
N VAL A 286 -19.88 -14.29 11.94
CA VAL A 286 -20.57 -13.88 10.70
C VAL A 286 -20.11 -12.49 10.28
N GLU A 287 -19.98 -11.57 11.24
CA GLU A 287 -19.64 -10.18 11.00
C GLU A 287 -18.23 -10.03 10.40
N THR A 288 -17.22 -10.73 10.94
CA THR A 288 -15.84 -10.69 10.41
C THR A 288 -15.76 -11.24 8.99
N LEU A 289 -16.42 -12.38 8.72
CA LEU A 289 -16.42 -12.99 7.40
C LEU A 289 -17.15 -12.14 6.37
N MET A 290 -18.30 -11.55 6.73
CA MET A 290 -19.03 -10.65 5.84
C MET A 290 -18.24 -9.37 5.55
N ALA A 291 -17.58 -8.79 6.56
CA ALA A 291 -16.77 -7.59 6.37
C ALA A 291 -15.59 -7.85 5.42
N GLN A 292 -14.85 -8.94 5.62
CA GLN A 292 -13.75 -9.34 4.73
C GLN A 292 -14.25 -9.67 3.32
N ALA A 293 -15.37 -10.39 3.19
CA ALA A 293 -15.97 -10.69 1.89
C ALA A 293 -16.41 -9.42 1.16
N PHE A 294 -17.03 -8.47 1.86
CA PHE A 294 -17.42 -7.17 1.30
C PHE A 294 -16.21 -6.37 0.83
N ALA A 295 -15.15 -6.28 1.64
CA ALA A 295 -13.91 -5.61 1.26
C ALA A 295 -13.27 -6.25 0.02
N PHE A 296 -13.23 -7.59 -0.05
CA PHE A 296 -12.74 -8.32 -1.21
C PHE A 296 -13.56 -8.03 -2.48
N ILE A 297 -14.89 -8.16 -2.39
CA ILE A 297 -15.80 -7.92 -3.51
C ILE A 297 -15.71 -6.47 -3.97
N PHE A 298 -15.59 -5.51 -3.06
CA PHE A 298 -15.49 -4.11 -3.42
C PHE A 298 -14.23 -3.83 -4.26
N VAL A 299 -13.06 -4.33 -3.83
CA VAL A 299 -11.79 -4.07 -4.52
C VAL A 299 -11.63 -4.92 -5.78
N VAL A 300 -11.90 -6.24 -5.70
CA VAL A 300 -11.78 -7.14 -6.84
C VAL A 300 -12.92 -6.94 -7.84
N GLY A 301 -14.13 -6.64 -7.35
CA GLY A 301 -15.28 -6.31 -8.18
C GLY A 301 -15.09 -5.00 -8.92
N SER A 302 -14.57 -3.95 -8.27
CA SER A 302 -14.21 -2.70 -8.98
C SER A 302 -13.14 -2.96 -10.04
N TYR A 303 -12.16 -3.81 -9.73
CA TYR A 303 -11.12 -4.23 -10.67
C TYR A 303 -11.67 -4.97 -11.90
N ILE A 304 -12.49 -6.00 -11.71
CA ILE A 304 -13.08 -6.80 -12.80
C ILE A 304 -14.04 -5.95 -13.64
N PHE A 305 -14.86 -5.11 -12.99
CA PHE A 305 -15.78 -4.20 -13.67
C PHE A 305 -15.04 -3.25 -14.63
N LEU A 306 -13.87 -2.76 -14.23
CA LEU A 306 -13.01 -1.91 -15.07
C LEU A 306 -12.41 -2.68 -16.24
N GLN A 307 -11.96 -3.93 -16.02
CA GLN A 307 -11.43 -4.77 -17.09
C GLN A 307 -12.51 -5.11 -18.12
N PHE A 308 -13.72 -5.41 -17.66
CA PHE A 308 -14.87 -5.74 -18.50
C PHE A 308 -15.29 -4.56 -19.39
N THR A 309 -15.42 -3.36 -18.81
CA THR A 309 -15.85 -2.16 -19.52
C THR A 309 -14.81 -1.63 -20.52
N ARG A 310 -13.50 -1.75 -20.24
CA ARG A 310 -12.45 -1.19 -21.11
C ARG A 310 -11.84 -2.15 -22.11
N VAL A 311 -11.73 -3.44 -21.80
CA VAL A 311 -11.03 -4.40 -22.66
C VAL A 311 -12.01 -5.35 -23.33
N TRP A 312 -13.01 -5.84 -22.61
CA TRP A 312 -13.87 -6.89 -23.12
C TRP A 312 -15.03 -6.34 -23.96
N LYS A 313 -15.72 -5.29 -23.49
CA LYS A 313 -16.78 -4.61 -24.27
C LYS A 313 -16.37 -4.19 -25.69
N PRO A 314 -15.25 -3.48 -25.92
CA PRO A 314 -14.86 -3.07 -27.27
C PRO A 314 -14.42 -4.24 -28.15
N LYS A 315 -13.75 -5.25 -27.58
CA LYS A 315 -13.37 -6.47 -28.33
C LYS A 315 -14.57 -7.33 -28.72
N LEU A 316 -15.59 -7.38 -27.88
CA LEU A 316 -16.86 -8.04 -28.20
C LEU A 316 -17.63 -7.28 -29.28
N ALA A 317 -17.63 -5.94 -29.22
CA ALA A 317 -18.25 -5.10 -30.25
C ALA A 317 -17.56 -5.27 -31.61
N GLU A 318 -16.23 -5.33 -31.65
CA GLU A 318 -15.43 -5.56 -32.88
C GLU A 318 -15.61 -6.98 -33.45
N LYS A 319 -15.96 -7.97 -32.61
CA LYS A 319 -16.19 -9.36 -33.03
C LYS A 319 -17.64 -9.61 -33.50
N LEU A 320 -18.55 -8.67 -33.24
CA LEU A 320 -19.98 -8.74 -33.58
C LEU A 320 -20.37 -7.77 -34.71
N SER A 321 -19.45 -6.92 -35.17
CA SER A 321 -19.55 -6.07 -36.37
C SER A 321 -18.89 -6.73 -37.58
#